data_AF-A0A427RZ39-F1
#
_entry.id   AF-A0A427RZ39-F1
#
_cell.length_a   1.000
_cell.length_b   1.000
_cell.length_c   1.000
_cell.angle_alpha   90.00
_cell.angle_beta   90.00
_cell.angle_gamma   90.00
#
_symmetry.space_group_name_H-M   'P 1'
#
loop_
_entity.id
_entity.type
_entity.pdbx_description
1 polymer ?
#
loop_
_entity_poly.entity_id
_entity_poly.type
_entity_poly.pdbx_seq_one_letter_code
_entity_poly.pdbx_strand_id
1 'polypeptide(L)'
;MRQKAIFKIAVLLAFIGLSLMVSSIQLKNVEAFSNQVIQRGASGEDVIELQSRLKYNGFYTGKVDGVFGWGTYWALRNFQEKFGLPVDGLAGAKTKQMLVKATKYDKSTANKGSSGGTAQENKPSQNKGTNVPNGYSQNDIQLMANAVYGESRGEPYLGQVAVAAVILNRVTSASFPNTVSGVIFEPRAF
;
A
#
# COMPACT_ATOMS: atom_id res chain seq x y z
N MET A 1 39.95 51.52 16.54
CA MET A 1 39.82 50.13 17.05
C MET A 1 38.37 49.70 17.28
N ARG A 2 37.48 50.54 17.83
CA ARG A 2 36.09 50.18 18.16
C ARG A 2 35.19 49.81 16.96
N GLN A 3 35.29 50.49 15.81
CA GLN A 3 34.47 50.15 14.62
C GLN A 3 34.76 48.76 14.04
N LYS A 4 36.03 48.32 14.06
CA LYS A 4 36.41 46.97 13.58
C LYS A 4 35.84 45.86 14.47
N ALA A 5 35.64 46.12 15.77
CA ALA A 5 35.02 45.18 16.69
C ALA A 5 33.50 45.06 16.47
N ILE A 6 32.82 46.19 16.23
CA ILE A 6 31.38 46.23 15.93
C ILE A 6 31.08 45.48 14.63
N PHE A 7 31.90 45.66 13.60
CA PHE A 7 31.73 44.95 12.32
C PHE A 7 31.92 43.43 12.46
N LYS A 8 32.89 42.98 13.27
CA LYS A 8 33.10 41.56 13.55
C LYS A 8 31.93 40.93 14.32
N ILE A 9 31.36 41.65 15.30
CA ILE A 9 30.19 41.18 16.07
C ILE A 9 28.95 41.09 15.18
N ALA A 10 28.74 42.06 14.29
CA ALA A 10 27.62 42.05 13.33
C ALA A 10 27.70 40.87 12.35
N VAL A 11 28.91 40.57 11.82
CA VAL A 11 29.13 39.41 10.95
C VAL A 11 28.89 38.10 11.72
N LEU A 12 29.34 38.00 12.96
CA LEU A 12 29.16 36.79 13.78
C LEU A 12 27.68 36.54 14.14
N LEU A 13 26.91 37.60 14.43
CA LEU A 13 25.47 37.52 14.66
C LEU A 13 24.69 37.16 13.38
N ALA A 14 25.12 37.63 12.21
CA ALA A 14 24.54 37.25 10.94
C ALA A 14 24.78 35.76 10.60
N PHE A 15 25.96 35.22 10.92
CA PHE A 15 26.24 33.79 10.76
C PHE A 15 25.45 32.91 11.73
N ILE A 16 25.26 33.34 12.99
CA ILE A 16 24.43 32.61 13.97
C ILE A 16 22.95 32.65 13.57
N GLY A 17 22.44 33.80 13.10
CA GLY A 17 21.07 33.93 12.59
C GLY A 17 20.81 33.08 11.35
N LEU A 18 21.79 33.00 10.43
CA LEU A 18 21.71 32.14 9.23
C LEU A 18 21.77 30.65 9.60
N SER A 19 22.59 30.29 10.61
CA SER A 19 22.68 28.92 11.13
C SER A 19 21.39 28.47 11.84
N LEU A 20 20.65 29.39 12.46
CA LEU A 20 19.36 29.09 13.11
C LEU A 20 18.21 28.93 12.11
N MET A 21 18.26 29.56 10.93
CA MET A 21 17.22 29.39 9.89
C MET A 21 17.29 28.06 9.12
N VAL A 22 18.44 27.37 9.11
CA VAL A 22 18.61 26.10 8.38
C VAL A 22 18.00 24.89 9.11
N SER A 23 17.70 25.02 10.41
CA SER A 23 17.25 23.88 11.24
C SER A 23 15.78 23.46 11.04
N SER A 24 15.02 24.14 10.17
CA SER A 24 13.59 23.87 9.95
C SER A 24 13.27 23.11 8.65
N ILE A 25 14.26 22.53 7.98
CA ILE A 25 14.01 21.59 6.88
C ILE A 25 13.55 20.27 7.48
N GLN A 26 12.28 20.20 7.86
CA GLN A 26 11.61 18.95 8.19
C GLN A 26 11.63 18.10 6.91
N LEU A 27 12.54 17.13 6.83
CA LEU A 27 12.53 16.11 5.79
C LEU A 27 11.22 15.33 5.95
N LYS A 28 10.23 15.64 5.12
CA LYS A 28 9.05 14.78 4.97
C LYS A 28 9.53 13.48 4.35
N ASN A 29 9.71 12.44 5.16
CA ASN A 29 9.83 11.09 4.67
C ASN A 29 8.49 10.76 4.01
N VAL A 30 8.46 10.81 2.68
CA VAL A 30 7.32 10.32 1.92
C VAL A 30 7.43 8.81 1.94
N GLU A 31 6.69 8.16 2.84
CA GLU A 31 6.69 6.71 2.94
C GLU A 31 6.13 6.10 1.64
N ALA A 32 6.96 5.29 0.99
CA ALA A 32 6.66 4.61 -0.27
C ALA A 32 5.60 3.52 -0.13
N PHE A 33 5.36 2.99 1.06
CA PHE A 33 4.36 1.97 1.25
C PHE A 33 3.91 2.00 2.71
N SER A 34 2.63 1.72 2.95
CA SER A 34 2.19 1.39 4.31
C SER A 34 2.84 0.08 4.78
N ASN A 35 2.74 -0.21 6.08
CA ASN A 35 3.23 -1.47 6.64
C ASN A 35 2.37 -2.70 6.29
N GLN A 36 1.23 -2.52 5.62
CA GLN A 36 0.30 -3.62 5.30
C GLN A 36 0.82 -4.49 4.15
N VAL A 37 0.73 -5.81 4.23
CA VAL A 37 1.01 -6.68 3.07
C VAL A 37 0.00 -6.41 1.95
N ILE A 38 0.49 -6.17 0.74
CA ILE A 38 -0.37 -5.91 -0.43
C ILE A 38 -0.53 -7.22 -1.21
N GLN A 39 -1.76 -7.59 -1.52
CA GLN A 39 -2.10 -8.85 -2.19
C GLN A 39 -3.22 -8.69 -3.23
N ARG A 40 -3.46 -9.73 -4.03
CA ARG A 40 -4.52 -9.71 -5.04
C ARG A 40 -5.88 -9.44 -4.41
N GLY A 41 -6.65 -8.56 -5.05
CA GLY A 41 -7.90 -8.01 -4.56
C GLY A 41 -7.75 -6.70 -3.79
N ALA A 42 -6.55 -6.37 -3.28
CA ALA A 42 -6.33 -5.08 -2.63
C ALA A 42 -6.55 -3.91 -3.60
N SER A 43 -6.90 -2.75 -3.05
CA SER A 43 -7.03 -1.50 -3.81
C SER A 43 -6.56 -0.29 -3.00
N GLY A 44 -6.17 0.78 -3.69
CA GLY A 44 -5.82 2.06 -3.07
C GLY A 44 -4.39 2.52 -3.38
N GLU A 45 -3.90 3.49 -2.61
CA GLU A 45 -2.61 4.15 -2.87
C GLU A 45 -1.42 3.18 -2.90
N ASP A 46 -1.37 2.23 -1.98
CA ASP A 46 -0.33 1.21 -1.91
C ASP A 46 -0.29 0.35 -3.19
N VAL A 47 -1.45 0.08 -3.80
CA VAL A 47 -1.55 -0.67 -5.04
C VAL A 47 -1.16 0.18 -6.24
N ILE A 48 -1.54 1.46 -6.26
CA ILE A 48 -1.08 2.43 -7.27
C ILE A 48 0.44 2.49 -7.27
N GLU A 49 1.06 2.55 -6.10
CA GLU A 49 2.50 2.59 -5.96
C GLU A 49 3.16 1.28 -6.39
N LEU A 50 2.60 0.14 -5.97
CA LEU A 50 3.05 -1.18 -6.41
C LEU A 50 3.04 -1.29 -7.95
N GLN A 51 1.90 -0.98 -8.58
CA GLN A 51 1.74 -1.01 -10.03
C GLN A 51 2.70 -0.03 -10.73
N SER A 52 2.89 1.17 -10.17
CA SER A 52 3.81 2.18 -10.70
C SER A 52 5.25 1.69 -10.69
N ARG A 53 5.71 1.10 -9.57
CA ARG A 53 7.07 0.59 -9.44
C ARG A 53 7.29 -0.67 -10.29
N LEU A 54 6.30 -1.56 -10.37
CA LEU A 54 6.37 -2.71 -11.28
C LEU A 54 6.44 -2.26 -12.76
N LYS A 55 5.68 -1.23 -13.12
CA LYS A 55 5.69 -0.66 -14.47
C LYS A 55 7.02 0.00 -14.81
N TYR A 56 7.57 0.79 -13.89
CA TYR A 56 8.89 1.39 -14.04
C TYR A 56 9.99 0.34 -14.28
N ASN A 57 9.92 -0.78 -13.57
CA ASN A 57 10.85 -1.90 -13.74
C ASN A 57 10.56 -2.76 -14.99
N GLY A 58 9.52 -2.47 -15.77
CA GLY A 58 9.18 -3.21 -16.99
C GLY A 58 8.39 -4.51 -16.77
N PHE A 59 7.90 -4.79 -15.55
CA PHE A 59 7.12 -6.00 -15.27
C PHE A 59 5.62 -5.83 -15.48
N TYR A 60 5.13 -4.59 -15.48
CA TYR A 60 3.70 -4.30 -15.59
C TYR A 60 3.41 -3.36 -16.76
N THR A 61 2.62 -3.80 -17.72
CA THR A 61 2.24 -3.02 -18.92
C THR A 61 0.87 -2.37 -18.81
N GLY A 62 0.05 -2.82 -17.85
CA GLY A 62 -1.32 -2.33 -17.64
C GLY A 62 -1.41 -0.88 -17.15
N LYS A 63 -2.65 -0.43 -16.95
CA LYS A 63 -2.95 0.87 -16.37
C LYS A 63 -2.67 0.84 -14.87
N VAL A 64 -2.08 1.91 -14.34
CA VAL A 64 -2.00 2.11 -12.88
C VAL A 64 -3.36 2.63 -12.43
N ASP A 65 -4.24 1.72 -12.03
CA ASP A 65 -5.62 1.99 -11.62
C ASP A 65 -5.84 1.81 -10.11
N GLY A 66 -4.82 1.34 -9.39
CA GLY A 66 -4.91 1.09 -7.96
C GLY A 66 -5.73 -0.14 -7.60
N VAL A 67 -5.99 -1.05 -8.53
CA VAL A 67 -6.70 -2.31 -8.30
C VAL A 67 -5.77 -3.49 -8.55
N PHE A 68 -5.53 -4.30 -7.53
CA PHE A 68 -4.64 -5.45 -7.63
C PHE A 68 -5.38 -6.63 -8.25
N GLY A 69 -5.49 -6.62 -9.58
CA GLY A 69 -6.03 -7.71 -10.37
C GLY A 69 -5.00 -8.76 -10.80
N TRP A 70 -5.42 -9.66 -11.70
CA TRP A 70 -4.55 -10.72 -12.24
C TRP A 70 -3.32 -10.20 -12.99
N GLY A 71 -3.45 -9.09 -13.72
CA GLY A 71 -2.30 -8.48 -14.40
C GLY A 71 -1.22 -8.01 -13.42
N THR A 72 -1.62 -7.40 -12.31
CA THR A 72 -0.70 -6.97 -11.24
C THR A 72 -0.09 -8.17 -10.52
N TYR A 73 -0.87 -9.23 -10.31
CA TYR A 73 -0.40 -10.49 -9.71
C TYR A 73 0.73 -11.13 -10.52
N TRP A 74 0.54 -11.32 -11.82
CA TRP A 74 1.57 -11.91 -12.68
C TRP A 74 2.81 -11.03 -12.79
N ALA A 75 2.62 -9.71 -12.88
CA ALA A 75 3.74 -8.76 -12.87
C ALA A 75 4.56 -8.86 -11.58
N LEU A 76 3.89 -8.94 -10.42
CA LEU A 76 4.57 -9.07 -9.14
C LEU A 76 5.34 -10.38 -9.03
N ARG A 77 4.76 -11.51 -9.44
CA ARG A 77 5.44 -12.80 -9.40
C ARG A 77 6.68 -12.82 -10.31
N ASN A 78 6.57 -12.27 -11.53
CA ASN A 78 7.71 -12.16 -12.44
C ASN A 78 8.83 -11.28 -11.84
N PHE A 79 8.45 -10.19 -11.16
CA PHE A 79 9.41 -9.36 -10.42
C PHE A 79 10.07 -10.16 -9.29
N GLN A 80 9.29 -10.87 -8.47
CA GLN A 80 9.82 -11.69 -7.39
C GLN A 80 10.82 -12.74 -7.89
N GLU A 81 10.47 -13.45 -8.96
CA GLU A 81 11.34 -14.43 -9.60
C GLU A 81 12.66 -13.80 -10.08
N LYS A 82 12.57 -12.68 -10.82
CA LYS A 82 13.77 -12.01 -11.36
C LYS A 82 14.74 -11.56 -10.28
N PHE A 83 14.23 -11.16 -9.11
CA PHE A 83 15.02 -10.64 -7.99
C PHE A 83 15.30 -11.69 -6.91
N GLY A 84 15.02 -12.97 -7.16
CA GLY A 84 15.31 -14.06 -6.22
C GLY A 84 14.53 -13.98 -4.91
N LEU A 85 13.30 -13.46 -4.95
CA LEU A 85 12.37 -13.39 -3.84
C LEU A 85 11.44 -14.61 -3.84
N PRO A 86 10.79 -14.95 -2.70
CA PRO A 86 9.68 -15.91 -2.69
C PRO A 86 8.61 -15.48 -3.70
N VAL A 87 8.19 -16.38 -4.59
CA VAL A 87 7.25 -16.11 -5.68
C VAL A 87 5.80 -16.37 -5.26
N ASP A 88 5.44 -15.77 -4.12
CA ASP A 88 4.15 -15.94 -3.42
C ASP A 88 3.06 -14.97 -3.91
N GLY A 89 3.42 -13.98 -4.75
CA GLY A 89 2.47 -12.96 -5.21
C GLY A 89 2.05 -11.97 -4.12
N LEU A 90 2.79 -11.90 -3.01
CA LEU A 90 2.58 -10.97 -1.90
C LEU A 90 3.65 -9.87 -1.89
N ALA A 91 3.19 -8.62 -1.88
CA ALA A 91 4.06 -7.47 -1.66
C ALA A 91 4.22 -7.21 -0.16
N GLY A 92 4.96 -8.11 0.50
CA GLY A 92 5.42 -7.96 1.89
C GLY A 92 6.69 -7.11 2.00
N ALA A 93 7.17 -6.87 3.23
CA ALA A 93 8.25 -5.91 3.51
C ALA A 93 9.50 -6.07 2.62
N LYS A 94 9.99 -7.30 2.45
CA LYS A 94 11.17 -7.59 1.60
C LYS A 94 10.91 -7.25 0.12
N THR A 95 9.75 -7.63 -0.40
CA THR A 95 9.34 -7.32 -1.78
C THR A 95 9.21 -5.81 -1.99
N LYS A 96 8.58 -5.11 -1.03
CA LYS A 96 8.42 -3.64 -1.07
C LYS A 96 9.77 -2.92 -1.05
N GLN A 97 10.69 -3.34 -0.17
CA GLN A 97 12.05 -2.80 -0.12
C GLN A 97 12.78 -3.02 -1.44
N MET A 98 12.64 -4.20 -2.05
CA MET A 98 13.26 -4.48 -3.35
C MET A 98 12.66 -3.61 -4.46
N LEU A 99 11.33 -3.42 -4.49
CA LEU A 99 10.67 -2.50 -5.42
C LEU A 99 11.19 -1.07 -5.27
N VAL A 100 11.37 -0.61 -4.02
CA VAL A 100 11.93 0.71 -3.74
C VAL A 100 13.36 0.82 -4.23
N LYS A 101 14.20 -0.18 -3.93
CA LYS A 101 15.61 -0.20 -4.37
C LYS A 101 15.76 -0.26 -5.88
N ALA A 102 14.88 -1.00 -6.56
CA ALA A 102 14.90 -1.21 -8.00
C ALA A 102 14.30 -0.03 -8.79
N THR A 103 13.69 0.96 -8.13
CA THR A 103 13.06 2.10 -8.82
C THR A 103 13.57 3.44 -8.31
N LYS A 104 13.74 4.40 -9.23
CA LYS A 104 13.77 5.83 -8.88
C LYS A 104 12.35 6.38 -9.02
N TYR A 105 11.45 5.94 -8.15
CA TYR A 105 10.09 6.46 -8.10
C TYR A 105 9.99 7.48 -6.95
N ASP A 106 9.88 8.75 -7.32
CA ASP A 106 9.63 9.86 -6.41
C ASP A 106 8.14 10.23 -6.50
N LYS A 107 7.35 9.89 -5.47
CA LYS A 107 5.89 10.14 -5.38
C LYS A 107 5.56 11.64 -5.61
N SER A 108 6.51 12.55 -5.36
CA SER A 108 6.42 14.00 -5.63
C SER A 108 6.34 14.35 -7.12
N THR A 109 7.00 13.58 -7.99
CA THR A 109 7.04 13.85 -9.44
C THR A 109 5.85 13.29 -10.20
N ALA A 110 5.26 12.17 -9.73
CA ALA A 110 4.04 11.61 -10.29
C ALA A 110 2.82 12.54 -10.11
N ASN A 111 2.83 13.40 -9.08
CA ASN A 111 1.76 14.36 -8.81
C ASN A 111 1.97 15.74 -9.50
N LYS A 112 3.14 16.01 -10.09
CA LYS A 112 3.41 17.25 -10.84
C LYS A 112 2.85 17.26 -12.27
N GLY A 113 2.31 16.14 -12.75
CA GLY A 113 1.53 16.04 -13.98
C GLY A 113 0.01 16.23 -13.79
N SER A 114 -0.45 16.52 -12.57
CA SER A 114 -1.84 16.83 -12.26
C SER A 114 -1.91 17.88 -11.15
N SER A 115 -1.42 19.08 -11.45
CA SER A 115 -1.84 20.31 -10.77
C SER A 115 -2.66 21.11 -11.78
N GLY A 116 -3.92 20.71 -11.94
CA GLY A 116 -4.90 21.33 -12.81
C GLY A 116 -6.31 20.93 -12.40
N GLY A 117 -6.87 21.69 -11.43
CA GLY A 117 -8.28 21.64 -11.01
C GLY A 117 -8.61 20.55 -9.97
N THR A 118 -9.42 20.75 -8.94
CA THR A 118 -10.27 21.87 -8.49
C THR A 118 -10.67 21.53 -7.05
N ALA A 119 -10.84 22.54 -6.20
CA ALA A 119 -11.55 22.39 -4.94
C ALA A 119 -13.04 22.08 -5.19
N GLN A 120 -13.49 20.90 -4.79
CA GLN A 120 -14.88 20.48 -4.55
C GLN A 120 -14.78 19.01 -4.10
N GLU A 121 -15.48 18.49 -3.12
CA GLU A 121 -16.58 18.96 -2.30
C GLU A 121 -16.71 17.89 -1.21
N ASN A 122 -16.97 18.29 0.04
CA ASN A 122 -17.31 17.35 1.10
C ASN A 122 -18.65 16.67 0.77
N LYS A 123 -18.60 15.55 0.04
CA LYS A 123 -19.68 14.56 0.04
C LYS A 123 -19.40 13.62 1.19
N PRO A 124 -20.35 13.36 2.11
CA PRO A 124 -20.05 12.60 3.32
C PRO A 124 -19.54 11.22 2.91
N SER A 125 -18.25 10.99 3.14
CA SER A 125 -17.73 9.65 3.34
C SER A 125 -18.64 9.08 4.42
N GLN A 126 -19.53 8.17 4.04
CA GLN A 126 -20.19 7.36 5.04
C GLN A 126 -19.06 6.62 5.73
N ASN A 127 -18.66 7.17 6.87
CA ASN A 127 -17.92 6.52 7.91
C ASN A 127 -18.79 5.33 8.34
N LYS A 128 -18.79 4.27 7.53
CA LYS A 128 -19.07 2.94 8.02
C LYS A 128 -17.93 2.72 8.99
N GLY A 129 -18.18 2.93 10.27
CA GLY A 129 -17.24 2.68 11.34
C GLY A 129 -16.81 1.24 11.19
N THR A 130 -15.65 1.04 10.57
CA THR A 130 -15.23 -0.28 10.20
C THR A 130 -14.47 -0.84 11.38
N ASN A 131 -15.23 -1.34 12.33
CA ASN A 131 -14.71 -2.18 13.40
C ASN A 131 -14.31 -3.52 12.76
N VAL A 132 -13.16 -3.53 12.08
CA VAL A 132 -12.58 -4.75 11.51
C VAL A 132 -11.72 -5.43 12.56
N PRO A 133 -11.83 -6.76 12.70
CA PRO A 133 -10.92 -7.53 13.54
C PRO A 133 -9.47 -7.26 13.17
N ASN A 134 -8.62 -7.11 14.19
CA ASN A 134 -7.21 -6.81 14.00
C ASN A 134 -6.54 -7.89 13.13
N GLY A 135 -5.79 -7.48 12.10
CA GLY A 135 -5.17 -8.39 11.14
C GLY A 135 -5.97 -8.63 9.85
N TYR A 136 -7.17 -8.06 9.70
CA TYR A 136 -7.95 -8.13 8.46
C TYR A 136 -8.22 -6.74 7.89
N SER A 137 -8.09 -6.59 6.57
CA SER A 137 -8.45 -5.36 5.86
C SER A 137 -9.93 -5.33 5.50
N GLN A 138 -10.46 -4.15 5.16
CA GLN A 138 -11.84 -4.05 4.64
C GLN A 138 -12.08 -4.92 3.43
N ASN A 139 -11.06 -5.03 2.58
CA ASN A 139 -11.15 -5.84 1.39
C ASN A 139 -11.21 -7.34 1.73
N ASP A 140 -10.50 -7.80 2.76
CA ASP A 140 -10.58 -9.19 3.22
C ASP A 140 -11.99 -9.51 3.73
N ILE A 141 -12.56 -8.59 4.53
CA ILE A 141 -13.94 -8.74 5.02
C ILE A 141 -14.93 -8.74 3.85
N GLN A 142 -14.74 -7.88 2.85
CA GLN A 142 -15.61 -7.84 1.67
C GLN A 142 -15.49 -9.11 0.83
N LEU A 143 -14.26 -9.62 0.63
CA LEU A 143 -14.03 -10.88 -0.09
C LEU A 143 -14.69 -12.05 0.64
N MET A 144 -14.51 -12.16 1.96
CA MET A 144 -15.20 -13.17 2.77
C MET A 144 -16.71 -13.03 2.68
N ALA A 145 -17.24 -11.82 2.83
CA ALA A 145 -18.67 -11.57 2.76
C ALA A 145 -19.25 -11.98 1.40
N ASN A 146 -18.56 -11.65 0.30
CA ASN A 146 -18.96 -12.03 -1.05
C ASN A 146 -18.90 -13.55 -1.25
N ALA A 147 -17.85 -14.22 -0.76
CA ALA A 147 -17.70 -15.67 -0.85
C ALA A 147 -18.79 -16.39 -0.06
N VAL A 148 -19.00 -16.03 1.21
CA VAL A 148 -20.05 -16.60 2.07
C VAL A 148 -21.42 -16.41 1.44
N TYR A 149 -21.70 -15.22 0.92
CA TYR A 149 -22.94 -14.95 0.21
C TYR A 149 -23.08 -15.81 -1.04
N GLY A 150 -22.04 -15.95 -1.88
CA GLY A 150 -22.08 -16.81 -3.06
C GLY A 150 -22.39 -18.28 -2.72
N GLU A 151 -21.73 -18.80 -1.69
CA GLU A 151 -21.82 -20.20 -1.29
C GLU A 151 -23.10 -20.58 -0.55
N SER A 152 -23.69 -19.63 0.18
CA SER A 152 -24.73 -19.94 1.17
C SER A 152 -25.90 -18.96 1.15
N ARG A 153 -26.15 -18.30 0.01
CA ARG A 153 -27.33 -17.46 -0.25
C ARG A 153 -28.59 -18.32 -0.29
N GLY A 154 -29.13 -18.60 0.88
CA GLY A 154 -30.31 -19.45 1.08
C GLY A 154 -30.26 -20.20 2.41
N GLU A 155 -29.06 -20.34 2.98
CA GLU A 155 -28.87 -20.98 4.28
C GLU A 155 -29.25 -20.05 5.44
N PRO A 156 -29.70 -20.62 6.57
CA PRO A 156 -29.81 -19.90 7.83
C PRO A 156 -28.49 -19.23 8.19
N TYR A 157 -28.55 -18.22 9.06
CA TYR A 157 -27.36 -17.51 9.54
C TYR A 157 -26.26 -18.47 10.04
N LEU A 158 -26.65 -19.54 10.73
CA LEU A 158 -25.70 -20.55 11.22
C LEU A 158 -24.93 -21.23 10.07
N GLY A 159 -25.57 -21.48 8.92
CA GLY A 159 -24.92 -22.04 7.74
C GLY A 159 -23.94 -21.06 7.11
N GLN A 160 -24.30 -19.77 7.02
CA GLN A 160 -23.40 -18.72 6.55
C GLN A 160 -22.17 -18.57 7.45
N VAL A 161 -22.37 -18.64 8.78
CA VAL A 161 -21.29 -18.64 9.77
C VAL A 161 -20.40 -19.88 9.62
N ALA A 162 -20.98 -21.04 9.32
CA ALA A 162 -20.20 -22.26 9.08
C ALA A 162 -19.27 -22.11 7.86
N VAL A 163 -19.75 -21.54 6.75
CA VAL A 163 -18.91 -21.25 5.57
C VAL A 163 -17.81 -20.26 5.92
N ALA A 164 -18.14 -19.18 6.61
CA ALA A 164 -17.15 -18.19 7.04
C ALA A 164 -16.07 -18.81 7.96
N ALA A 165 -16.47 -19.69 8.87
CA ALA A 165 -15.58 -20.40 9.77
C ALA A 165 -14.63 -21.34 9.01
N VAL A 166 -15.09 -22.00 7.94
CA VAL A 166 -14.22 -22.82 7.08
C VAL A 166 -13.15 -21.97 6.40
N ILE A 167 -13.52 -20.80 5.87
CA ILE A 167 -12.55 -19.86 5.28
C ILE A 167 -11.49 -19.49 6.33
N LEU A 168 -11.91 -19.11 7.54
CA LEU A 168 -10.99 -18.75 8.62
C LEU A 168 -10.10 -19.92 9.06
N ASN A 169 -10.64 -21.13 9.16
CA ASN A 169 -9.88 -22.33 9.48
C ASN A 169 -8.81 -22.67 8.43
N ARG A 170 -9.10 -22.40 7.15
CA ARG A 170 -8.08 -22.53 6.09
C ARG A 170 -7.01 -21.46 6.26
N VAL A 171 -7.38 -20.21 6.49
CA VAL A 171 -6.41 -19.11 6.71
C VAL A 171 -5.46 -19.40 7.89
N THR A 172 -5.92 -20.08 8.94
CA THR A 172 -5.08 -20.44 10.10
C THR A 172 -4.29 -21.73 9.93
N SER A 173 -4.57 -22.53 8.90
CA SER A 173 -3.91 -23.82 8.68
C SER A 173 -2.65 -23.67 7.85
N ALA A 174 -1.60 -24.40 8.24
CA ALA A 174 -0.33 -24.41 7.50
C ALA A 174 -0.43 -25.07 6.10
N SER A 175 -1.51 -25.83 5.84
CA SER A 175 -1.72 -26.52 4.56
C SER A 175 -2.36 -25.64 3.49
N PHE A 176 -2.79 -24.43 3.84
CA PHE A 176 -3.50 -23.50 2.96
C PHE A 176 -2.80 -22.14 2.94
N PRO A 177 -3.13 -21.27 1.97
CA PRO A 177 -2.68 -19.89 2.00
C PRO A 177 -3.08 -19.21 3.31
N ASN A 178 -2.15 -18.47 3.91
CA ASN A 178 -2.34 -17.78 5.19
C ASN A 178 -3.05 -16.41 5.04
N THR A 179 -3.77 -16.20 3.94
CA THR A 179 -4.50 -14.96 3.68
C THR A 179 -5.89 -15.26 3.13
N VAL A 180 -6.85 -14.39 3.45
CA VAL A 180 -8.26 -14.52 3.03
C VAL A 180 -8.38 -14.60 1.51
N SER A 181 -7.72 -13.70 0.78
CA SER A 181 -7.74 -13.74 -0.67
C SER A 181 -7.11 -15.03 -1.21
N GLY A 182 -6.03 -15.50 -0.56
CA GLY A 182 -5.36 -16.73 -0.95
C GLY A 182 -6.34 -17.90 -0.92
N VAL A 183 -7.01 -18.09 0.21
CA VAL A 183 -8.01 -19.16 0.40
C VAL A 183 -9.20 -19.03 -0.54
N ILE A 184 -9.77 -17.84 -0.69
CA ILE A 184 -10.96 -17.63 -1.53
C ILE A 184 -10.68 -17.91 -3.01
N PHE A 185 -9.45 -17.68 -3.45
CA PHE A 185 -9.08 -17.83 -4.84
C PHE A 185 -8.26 -19.07 -5.16
N GLU A 186 -8.17 -20.01 -4.21
CA GLU A 186 -7.62 -21.32 -4.50
C GLU A 186 -8.43 -22.04 -5.59
N PRO A 187 -7.78 -22.80 -6.50
CA PRO A 187 -8.49 -23.52 -7.54
C PRO A 187 -9.55 -24.46 -6.97
N ARG A 188 -10.82 -24.24 -7.36
CA ARG A 188 -11.99 -25.04 -6.94
C ARG A 188 -12.34 -24.90 -5.45
N ALA A 189 -12.02 -23.78 -4.82
CA ALA A 189 -12.30 -23.55 -3.41
C ALA A 189 -13.77 -23.19 -3.13
N PHE A 190 -14.39 -22.44 -4.05
CA PHE A 190 -15.75 -21.89 -4.05
C PHE A 190 -16.19 -21.75 -5.52
#